data_AF-A0A836QHS1-F1
#
_entry.id   AF-A0A836QHS1-F1
#
_cell.length_a   1.000
_cell.length_b   1.000
_cell.length_c   1.000
_cell.angle_alpha   90.00
_cell.angle_beta   90.00
_cell.angle_gamma   90.00
#
_symmetry.space_group_name_H-M   'P 1'
#
loop_
_entity.id
_entity.type
_entity.pdbx_description
1 polymer ?
#
loop_
_entity_poly.entity_id
_entity_poly.type
_entity_poly.pdbx_seq_one_letter_code
_entity_poly.pdbx_strand_id
1 'polypeptide(L)'
;MEDAVAAALASASCGEFGHLVKHDLVLTGATVIDPSQQICGRFDVAVDGDRIAAVEEGAIEAGTWEADRHIDLSGKVLTPGWVDIHAHVYAGVTTWGIKADAFCLATGVTTIVDAGSPGWANFLGFEEYVVAPSRTQVLTFVHISGIGLTYGPLGEMEDLRYGDPARTAFVIQNWPDTCVGVKVRQGKHQVGDNGVQPLRLAIEAAEAARVPVMVHIGAGVPLPDVLAEMRAGDIATHCYQGVGDGIVGGDGEVIPQVWDARKRGVIFDIGHGGGSFDFNVARAALANGFRADVISTDIHAHSIHRTVYS
;
A
#
# COMPACT_ATOMS: atom_id res chain seq x y z
N MET A 1 -73.74 -4.00 28.73
CA MET A 1 -72.79 -3.65 29.79
C MET A 1 -72.93 -4.77 30.81
N GLU A 2 -72.14 -5.84 30.81
CA GLU A 2 -70.84 -6.18 30.22
C GLU A 2 -70.87 -7.72 30.07
N ASP A 3 -70.75 -8.23 28.83
CA ASP A 3 -69.51 -8.81 28.29
C ASP A 3 -69.21 -10.19 28.90
N ALA A 4 -69.65 -11.32 28.34
CA ALA A 4 -69.20 -11.87 27.05
C ALA A 4 -67.68 -11.87 26.83
N VAL A 5 -66.88 -11.99 27.91
CA VAL A 5 -65.42 -12.22 27.81
C VAL A 5 -64.99 -13.26 28.85
N ALA A 6 -65.28 -14.54 28.60
CA ALA A 6 -64.81 -15.64 29.45
C ALA A 6 -64.28 -16.86 28.65
N ALA A 7 -63.88 -16.68 27.40
CA ALA A 7 -63.33 -17.77 26.59
C ALA A 7 -62.28 -17.29 25.59
N ALA A 8 -61.07 -17.01 26.08
CA ALA A 8 -59.82 -17.05 25.30
C ALA A 8 -58.60 -16.84 26.22
N LEU A 9 -58.42 -17.73 27.20
CA LEU A 9 -57.11 -17.89 27.88
C LEU A 9 -56.52 -19.23 27.42
N ALA A 10 -56.10 -19.27 26.16
CA ALA A 10 -55.25 -20.33 25.64
C ALA A 10 -54.23 -19.69 24.68
N SER A 11 -52.96 -19.96 24.98
CA SER A 11 -51.76 -19.72 24.16
C SER A 11 -51.47 -18.28 23.73
N ALA A 12 -50.90 -17.48 24.63
CA ALA A 12 -49.82 -16.60 24.24
C ALA A 12 -48.52 -17.26 24.72
N SER A 13 -47.94 -18.11 23.87
CA SER A 13 -46.52 -18.44 24.00
C SER A 13 -45.77 -17.13 23.86
N CYS A 14 -45.04 -16.75 24.90
CA CYS A 14 -44.03 -15.71 24.83
C CYS A 14 -42.99 -16.17 23.80
N GLY A 15 -43.16 -15.73 22.55
CA GLY A 15 -42.10 -15.81 21.56
C GLY A 15 -41.04 -14.82 22.00
N GLU A 16 -39.84 -15.33 22.30
CA GLU A 16 -38.65 -14.50 22.24
C GLU A 16 -38.58 -13.95 20.81
N PHE A 17 -39.02 -12.71 20.63
CA PHE A 17 -38.61 -11.93 19.48
C PHE A 17 -37.13 -11.67 19.66
N GLY A 18 -36.29 -12.59 19.18
CA GLY A 18 -34.89 -12.31 18.96
C GLY A 18 -34.80 -11.03 18.15
N HIS A 19 -34.20 -10.00 18.72
CA HIS A 19 -34.01 -8.73 18.04
C HIS A 19 -33.09 -9.00 16.83
N LEU A 20 -33.69 -9.05 15.64
CA LEU A 20 -32.95 -9.00 14.39
C LEU A 20 -32.09 -7.75 14.40
N VAL A 21 -30.78 -7.91 14.33
CA VAL A 21 -29.86 -6.79 14.12
C VAL A 21 -29.91 -6.46 12.64
N LYS A 22 -30.23 -5.21 12.31
CA LYS A 22 -30.31 -4.73 10.94
C LYS A 22 -28.99 -4.12 10.50
N HIS A 23 -28.48 -4.54 9.35
CA HIS A 23 -27.24 -4.05 8.74
C HIS A 23 -27.44 -3.49 7.33
N ASP A 24 -26.47 -2.74 6.81
CA ASP A 24 -26.55 -2.23 5.43
C ASP A 24 -26.19 -3.33 4.41
N LEU A 25 -25.15 -4.10 4.69
CA LEU A 25 -24.68 -5.20 3.84
C LEU A 25 -24.26 -6.40 4.68
N VAL A 26 -24.68 -7.59 4.26
CA VAL A 26 -24.23 -8.87 4.82
C VAL A 26 -23.64 -9.73 3.71
N LEU A 27 -22.42 -10.21 3.93
CA LEU A 27 -21.67 -11.12 3.08
C LEU A 27 -21.62 -12.49 3.76
N THR A 28 -22.12 -13.54 3.12
CA THR A 28 -22.19 -14.87 3.74
C THR A 28 -21.41 -15.94 3.00
N GLY A 29 -20.98 -16.98 3.70
CA GLY A 29 -20.43 -18.21 3.14
C GLY A 29 -19.02 -18.10 2.56
N ALA A 30 -18.36 -16.95 2.69
CA ALA A 30 -17.00 -16.74 2.19
C ALA A 30 -15.97 -17.52 3.01
N THR A 31 -14.86 -17.91 2.37
CA THR A 31 -13.61 -18.15 3.09
C THR A 31 -12.95 -16.81 3.36
N VAL A 32 -13.04 -16.31 4.59
CA VAL A 32 -12.40 -15.05 4.98
C VAL A 32 -10.94 -15.30 5.34
N ILE A 33 -10.05 -14.50 4.77
CA ILE A 33 -8.61 -14.52 5.05
C ILE A 33 -8.17 -13.11 5.46
N ASP A 34 -7.89 -12.95 6.75
CA ASP A 34 -7.31 -11.73 7.33
C ASP A 34 -6.17 -12.09 8.29
N PRO A 35 -4.91 -12.08 7.80
CA PRO A 35 -3.75 -12.38 8.63
C PRO A 35 -3.55 -11.42 9.81
N SER A 36 -4.03 -10.18 9.72
CA SER A 36 -3.87 -9.18 10.79
C SER A 36 -4.67 -9.53 12.04
N GLN A 37 -5.79 -10.25 11.84
CA GLN A 37 -6.66 -10.76 12.90
C GLN A 37 -6.53 -12.27 13.10
N GLN A 38 -5.58 -12.91 12.41
CA GLN A 38 -5.39 -14.37 12.42
C GLN A 38 -6.63 -15.17 11.96
N ILE A 39 -7.43 -14.59 11.06
CA ILE A 39 -8.64 -15.21 10.52
C ILE A 39 -8.29 -15.97 9.23
N CYS A 40 -8.64 -17.26 9.19
CA CYS A 40 -8.60 -18.08 7.99
C CYS A 40 -9.64 -19.19 8.12
N GLY A 41 -10.82 -19.00 7.53
CA GLY A 41 -11.91 -19.95 7.67
C GLY A 41 -13.21 -19.45 7.06
N ARG A 42 -14.32 -20.12 7.36
CA ARG A 42 -15.63 -19.72 6.86
C ARG A 42 -16.26 -18.73 7.83
N PHE A 43 -16.50 -17.51 7.35
CA PHE A 43 -17.09 -16.43 8.13
C PHE A 43 -18.10 -15.66 7.31
N ASP A 44 -19.03 -15.04 8.02
CA ASP A 44 -19.94 -14.05 7.50
C ASP A 44 -19.55 -12.66 8.02
N VAL A 45 -19.80 -11.62 7.23
CA VAL A 45 -19.37 -10.25 7.50
C VAL A 45 -20.53 -9.28 7.33
N ALA A 46 -20.81 -8.47 8.36
CA ALA A 46 -21.72 -7.33 8.26
C ALA A 46 -20.96 -6.02 8.10
N VAL A 47 -21.55 -5.12 7.33
CA VAL A 47 -21.06 -3.76 7.09
C VAL A 47 -22.20 -2.79 7.34
N ASP A 48 -21.90 -1.75 8.11
CA ASP A 48 -22.77 -0.60 8.36
C ASP A 48 -22.01 0.68 7.96
N GLY A 49 -22.53 1.41 6.98
CA GLY A 49 -21.89 2.57 6.39
C GLY A 49 -20.49 2.26 5.86
N ASP A 50 -19.48 2.85 6.49
CA ASP A 50 -18.06 2.73 6.15
C ASP A 50 -17.27 1.78 7.06
N ARG A 51 -17.97 0.97 7.89
CA ARG A 51 -17.35 0.12 8.91
C ARG A 51 -17.82 -1.33 8.83
N ILE A 52 -16.89 -2.23 9.13
CA ILE A 52 -17.22 -3.62 9.42
C ILE A 52 -17.89 -3.66 10.79
N ALA A 53 -19.16 -4.07 10.82
CA ALA A 53 -19.97 -4.12 12.03
C ALA A 53 -19.73 -5.42 12.82
N ALA A 54 -19.54 -6.53 12.10
CA ALA A 54 -19.27 -7.83 12.70
C ALA A 54 -18.60 -8.79 11.70
N VAL A 55 -17.82 -9.73 12.24
CA VAL A 55 -17.20 -10.85 11.53
C VAL A 55 -17.44 -12.09 12.38
N GLU A 56 -18.32 -12.99 11.92
CA GLU A 56 -18.77 -14.14 12.71
C GLU A 56 -18.42 -15.46 12.04
N GLU A 57 -17.98 -16.43 12.84
CA GLU A 57 -17.62 -17.77 12.35
C GLU A 57 -18.89 -18.56 11.98
N GLY A 58 -18.87 -19.21 10.82
CA GLY A 58 -19.94 -20.10 10.37
C GLY A 58 -20.83 -19.51 9.28
N ALA A 59 -22.03 -20.09 9.13
CA ALA A 59 -23.09 -19.52 8.32
C ALA A 59 -24.12 -18.97 9.31
N ILE A 60 -24.32 -17.65 9.31
CA ILE A 60 -25.38 -17.00 10.04
C ILE A 60 -26.67 -17.77 9.73
N GLU A 61 -27.37 -18.24 10.76
CA GLU A 61 -28.64 -18.93 10.56
C GLU A 61 -29.57 -18.00 9.77
N ALA A 62 -30.22 -18.53 8.73
CA ALA A 62 -31.09 -17.73 7.89
C ALA A 62 -32.17 -17.07 8.75
N GLY A 63 -32.17 -15.74 8.83
CA GLY A 63 -33.06 -14.98 9.70
C GLY A 63 -32.47 -14.55 11.06
N THR A 64 -31.15 -14.63 11.27
CA THR A 64 -30.51 -14.00 12.46
C THR A 64 -30.26 -12.51 12.25
N TRP A 65 -29.88 -12.11 11.02
CA TRP A 65 -29.54 -10.73 10.66
C TRP A 65 -30.47 -10.24 9.55
N GLU A 66 -31.03 -9.05 9.71
CA GLU A 66 -31.72 -8.33 8.65
C GLU A 66 -30.69 -7.48 7.91
N ALA A 67 -30.75 -7.37 6.58
CA ALA A 67 -29.89 -6.42 5.90
C ALA A 67 -30.54 -5.84 4.64
N ASP A 68 -30.18 -4.59 4.32
CA ASP A 68 -30.64 -3.95 3.09
C ASP A 68 -30.11 -4.67 1.85
N ARG A 69 -28.92 -5.27 1.94
CA ARG A 69 -28.33 -6.10 0.89
C ARG A 69 -27.67 -7.35 1.44
N HIS A 70 -27.99 -8.49 0.85
CA HIS A 70 -27.36 -9.79 1.12
C HIS A 70 -26.59 -10.27 -0.11
N ILE A 71 -25.37 -10.77 0.09
CA ILE A 71 -24.54 -11.36 -0.96
C ILE A 71 -23.96 -12.70 -0.47
N ASP A 72 -24.34 -13.79 -1.15
CA ASP A 72 -23.75 -15.11 -0.94
C ASP A 72 -22.42 -15.22 -1.69
N LEU A 73 -21.35 -15.45 -0.94
CA LEU A 73 -19.98 -15.63 -1.39
C LEU A 73 -19.50 -17.08 -1.20
N SER A 74 -20.41 -18.04 -1.12
CA SER A 74 -20.10 -19.47 -1.02
C SER A 74 -19.12 -19.91 -2.12
N GLY A 75 -18.02 -20.53 -1.69
CA GLY A 75 -16.93 -20.97 -2.58
C GLY A 75 -16.03 -19.85 -3.11
N LYS A 76 -16.18 -18.63 -2.58
CA LYS A 76 -15.29 -17.48 -2.84
C LYS A 76 -14.40 -17.19 -1.64
N VAL A 77 -13.35 -16.42 -1.89
CA VAL A 77 -12.46 -15.88 -0.87
C VAL A 77 -12.81 -14.41 -0.66
N LEU A 78 -12.86 -13.99 0.59
CA LEU A 78 -12.99 -12.60 0.99
C LEU A 78 -11.73 -12.20 1.79
N THR A 79 -11.11 -11.09 1.42
CA THR A 79 -9.95 -10.53 2.12
C THR A 79 -10.24 -9.08 2.48
N PRO A 80 -9.46 -8.47 3.39
CA PRO A 80 -9.32 -7.03 3.41
C PRO A 80 -8.97 -6.52 2.01
N GLY A 81 -9.41 -5.30 1.70
CA GLY A 81 -9.02 -4.64 0.46
C GLY A 81 -7.51 -4.55 0.34
N TRP A 82 -6.96 -4.79 -0.84
CA TRP A 82 -5.51 -4.82 -1.01
C TRP A 82 -4.92 -3.42 -0.99
N VAL A 83 -3.72 -3.32 -0.42
CA VAL A 83 -2.94 -2.09 -0.35
C VAL A 83 -1.70 -2.24 -1.20
N ASP A 84 -1.63 -1.46 -2.27
CA ASP A 84 -0.43 -1.40 -3.11
C ASP A 84 0.41 -0.19 -2.71
N ILE A 85 1.55 -0.44 -2.07
CA ILE A 85 2.37 0.63 -1.49
C ILE A 85 3.29 1.33 -2.49
N HIS A 86 3.28 0.91 -3.76
CA HIS A 86 4.17 1.47 -4.77
C HIS A 86 3.47 1.59 -6.11
N ALA A 87 3.10 2.81 -6.48
CA ALA A 87 2.58 3.14 -7.79
C ALA A 87 2.94 4.57 -8.18
N HIS A 88 2.69 4.95 -9.43
CA HIS A 88 2.78 6.34 -9.87
C HIS A 88 1.45 6.80 -10.43
N VAL A 89 0.67 7.53 -9.63
CA VAL A 89 -0.71 7.92 -9.97
C VAL A 89 -0.89 9.43 -10.24
N TYR A 90 0.20 10.20 -10.32
CA TYR A 90 0.14 11.62 -10.65
C TYR A 90 -0.02 11.89 -12.16
N ALA A 91 -1.14 11.42 -12.71
CA ALA A 91 -1.47 11.46 -14.13
C ALA A 91 -1.55 12.88 -14.70
N GLY A 92 -0.98 13.07 -15.89
CA GLY A 92 -1.01 14.36 -16.62
C GLY A 92 -0.01 15.41 -16.13
N VAL A 93 0.68 15.17 -15.00
CA VAL A 93 1.72 16.05 -14.47
C VAL A 93 3.09 15.39 -14.53
N THR A 94 3.17 14.10 -14.24
CA THR A 94 4.44 13.35 -14.21
C THR A 94 4.58 12.42 -15.41
N THR A 95 5.83 12.08 -15.74
CA THR A 95 6.14 11.18 -16.86
C THR A 95 5.55 9.76 -16.66
N TRP A 96 5.42 9.34 -15.40
CA TRP A 96 5.04 7.97 -15.04
C TRP A 96 3.54 7.81 -14.71
N GLY A 97 2.86 8.92 -14.43
CA GLY A 97 1.52 8.93 -13.82
C GLY A 97 0.42 8.23 -14.61
N ILE A 98 -0.35 7.39 -13.91
CA ILE A 98 -1.60 6.78 -14.40
C ILE A 98 -2.80 7.18 -13.52
N LYS A 99 -4.03 6.94 -13.99
CA LYS A 99 -5.22 7.17 -13.15
C LYS A 99 -5.44 5.98 -12.21
N ALA A 100 -5.53 6.25 -10.90
CA ALA A 100 -5.71 5.22 -9.86
C ALA A 100 -6.98 4.36 -10.08
N ASP A 101 -8.15 5.00 -10.14
CA ASP A 101 -9.45 4.30 -10.14
C ASP A 101 -9.63 3.26 -11.26
N ALA A 102 -9.09 3.55 -12.46
CA ALA A 102 -9.23 2.65 -13.59
C ALA A 102 -8.52 1.30 -13.36
N PHE A 103 -7.45 1.30 -12.56
CA PHE A 103 -6.66 0.13 -12.24
C PHE A 103 -7.18 -0.52 -10.96
N CYS A 104 -7.23 0.23 -9.85
CA CYS A 104 -7.46 -0.34 -8.53
C CYS A 104 -8.85 -0.99 -8.38
N LEU A 105 -9.90 -0.34 -8.89
CA LEU A 105 -11.28 -0.84 -8.75
C LEU A 105 -11.52 -2.13 -9.53
N ALA A 106 -10.70 -2.42 -10.54
CA ALA A 106 -10.80 -3.64 -11.33
C ALA A 106 -10.00 -4.82 -10.73
N THR A 107 -9.07 -4.54 -9.81
CA THR A 107 -8.10 -5.52 -9.31
C THR A 107 -8.23 -5.84 -7.82
N GLY A 108 -9.15 -5.19 -7.11
CA GLY A 108 -9.36 -5.42 -5.67
C GLY A 108 -8.43 -4.60 -4.77
N VAL A 109 -7.64 -3.70 -5.35
CA VAL A 109 -6.89 -2.69 -4.61
C VAL A 109 -7.85 -1.59 -4.15
N THR A 110 -7.95 -1.40 -2.84
CA THR A 110 -8.78 -0.34 -2.24
C THR A 110 -7.97 0.89 -1.87
N THR A 111 -6.67 0.69 -1.60
CA THR A 111 -5.74 1.74 -1.22
C THR A 111 -4.47 1.64 -2.05
N ILE A 112 -4.06 2.75 -2.66
CA ILE A 112 -2.84 2.84 -3.45
C ILE A 112 -1.96 3.97 -2.91
N VAL A 113 -0.66 3.71 -2.83
CA VAL A 113 0.32 4.69 -2.35
C VAL A 113 1.20 5.13 -3.51
N ASP A 114 1.09 6.40 -3.87
CA ASP A 114 1.97 7.02 -4.84
C ASP A 114 3.40 7.12 -4.29
N ALA A 115 4.36 6.56 -5.02
CA ALA A 115 5.74 6.43 -4.59
C ALA A 115 6.59 7.64 -5.00
N GLY A 116 6.21 8.85 -4.55
CA GLY A 116 7.00 10.06 -4.76
C GLY A 116 6.89 10.69 -6.13
N SER A 117 5.75 10.54 -6.80
CA SER A 117 5.44 11.34 -7.98
C SER A 117 5.38 12.84 -7.67
N PRO A 118 4.72 13.31 -6.58
CA PRO A 118 4.79 14.71 -6.16
C PRO A 118 6.01 14.97 -5.26
N GLY A 119 6.59 16.16 -5.41
CA GLY A 119 7.46 16.79 -4.43
C GLY A 119 6.73 17.89 -3.66
N TRP A 120 7.43 18.60 -2.78
CA TRP A 120 6.82 19.68 -1.99
C TRP A 120 6.21 20.80 -2.85
N ALA A 121 6.73 21.06 -4.05
CA ALA A 121 6.33 22.21 -4.86
C ALA A 121 5.06 21.96 -5.69
N ASN A 122 4.74 20.69 -5.98
CA ASN A 122 3.57 20.31 -6.79
C ASN A 122 2.58 19.41 -6.03
N PHE A 123 2.81 19.13 -4.75
CA PHE A 123 1.92 18.31 -3.92
C PHE A 123 0.45 18.78 -3.93
N LEU A 124 0.18 20.09 -3.83
CA LEU A 124 -1.20 20.57 -3.83
C LEU A 124 -1.96 20.20 -5.11
N GLY A 125 -1.27 20.16 -6.26
CA GLY A 125 -1.89 19.68 -7.50
C GLY A 125 -2.16 18.18 -7.48
N PHE A 126 -1.35 17.39 -6.75
CA PHE A 126 -1.62 15.97 -6.55
C PHE A 126 -2.86 15.79 -5.67
N GLU A 127 -2.93 16.51 -4.56
CA GLU A 127 -4.07 16.49 -3.65
C GLU A 127 -5.37 16.86 -4.37
N GLU A 128 -5.40 17.99 -5.09
CA GLU A 128 -6.62 18.49 -5.74
C GLU A 128 -7.05 17.68 -6.97
N TYR A 129 -6.11 17.19 -7.78
CA TYR A 129 -6.43 16.57 -9.07
C TYR A 129 -6.35 15.05 -9.09
N VAL A 130 -5.74 14.45 -8.06
CA VAL A 130 -5.59 13.00 -7.95
C VAL A 130 -6.31 12.48 -6.71
N VAL A 131 -5.97 12.97 -5.52
CA VAL A 131 -6.51 12.42 -4.26
C VAL A 131 -7.99 12.74 -4.11
N ALA A 132 -8.36 14.02 -4.09
CA ALA A 132 -9.73 14.47 -3.86
C ALA A 132 -10.79 13.87 -4.82
N PRO A 133 -10.53 13.71 -6.14
CA PRO A 133 -11.51 13.12 -7.06
C PRO A 133 -11.48 11.58 -7.11
N SER A 134 -10.53 10.90 -6.46
CA SER A 134 -10.41 9.44 -6.54
C SER A 134 -11.42 8.74 -5.63
N ARG A 135 -12.00 7.64 -6.12
CA ARG A 135 -12.79 6.71 -5.29
C ARG A 135 -11.89 5.75 -4.52
N THR A 136 -10.77 5.36 -5.13
CA THR A 136 -9.69 4.62 -4.48
C THR A 136 -9.06 5.50 -3.42
N GLN A 137 -8.73 4.95 -2.25
CA GLN A 137 -7.96 5.71 -1.27
C GLN A 137 -6.54 5.91 -1.80
N VAL A 138 -6.16 7.15 -2.07
CA VAL A 138 -4.82 7.51 -2.57
C VAL A 138 -4.02 8.14 -1.44
N LEU A 139 -2.87 7.54 -1.14
CA LEU A 139 -1.85 8.08 -0.23
C LEU A 139 -0.58 8.39 -1.03
N THR A 140 0.42 9.04 -0.44
CA THR A 140 1.68 9.31 -1.13
C THR A 140 2.88 9.37 -0.18
N PHE A 141 4.03 8.92 -0.68
CA PHE A 141 5.32 9.39 -0.20
C PHE A 141 5.64 10.71 -0.90
N VAL A 142 6.03 11.76 -0.17
CA VAL A 142 6.44 13.02 -0.78
C VAL A 142 7.89 12.92 -1.21
N HIS A 143 8.19 13.20 -2.48
CA HIS A 143 9.56 13.16 -2.97
C HIS A 143 10.44 14.23 -2.31
N ILE A 144 11.69 13.89 -2.00
CA ILE A 144 12.66 14.87 -1.45
C ILE A 144 12.97 15.99 -2.45
N SER A 145 12.96 15.68 -3.75
CA SER A 145 13.02 16.67 -4.83
C SER A 145 11.70 17.43 -4.96
N GLY A 146 11.74 18.76 -4.93
CA GLY A 146 10.57 19.62 -5.08
C GLY A 146 9.82 19.45 -6.41
N ILE A 147 10.53 19.04 -7.48
CA ILE A 147 9.91 18.79 -8.79
C ILE A 147 9.21 17.43 -8.89
N GLY A 148 9.38 16.56 -7.88
CA GLY A 148 8.91 15.17 -7.93
C GLY A 148 9.40 14.47 -9.20
N LEU A 149 8.51 13.72 -9.85
CA LEU A 149 8.82 12.98 -11.09
C LEU A 149 8.24 13.64 -12.35
N THR A 150 8.18 14.97 -12.36
CA THR A 150 7.62 15.76 -13.48
C THR A 150 8.26 15.37 -14.82
N TYR A 151 9.60 15.28 -14.87
CA TYR A 151 10.35 14.99 -16.09
C TYR A 151 11.29 13.80 -15.90
N GLY A 152 10.87 12.62 -16.37
CA GLY A 152 11.59 11.35 -16.21
C GLY A 152 12.94 11.21 -16.95
N PRO A 153 13.18 11.86 -18.11
CA PRO A 153 14.46 11.73 -18.82
C PRO A 153 15.69 12.35 -18.14
N LEU A 154 15.50 13.17 -17.10
CA LEU A 154 16.57 13.75 -16.30
C LEU A 154 16.41 13.32 -14.84
N GLY A 155 17.51 13.06 -14.14
CA GLY A 155 17.46 12.73 -12.73
C GLY A 155 17.00 13.91 -11.89
N GLU A 156 15.94 13.70 -11.11
CA GLU A 156 15.31 14.70 -10.26
C GLU A 156 16.18 15.13 -9.07
N MET A 157 17.28 14.42 -8.82
CA MET A 157 18.28 14.71 -7.78
C MET A 157 19.70 14.85 -8.36
N GLU A 158 19.86 15.06 -9.67
CA GLU A 158 21.14 15.49 -10.25
C GLU A 158 21.54 16.88 -9.73
N ASP A 159 20.56 17.79 -9.64
CA ASP A 159 20.72 19.10 -9.02
C ASP A 159 20.14 19.09 -7.60
N LEU A 160 21.02 19.04 -6.60
CA LEU A 160 20.64 19.02 -5.20
C LEU A 160 19.84 20.24 -4.74
N ARG A 161 19.81 21.34 -5.52
CA ARG A 161 18.98 22.52 -5.20
C ARG A 161 17.48 22.22 -5.25
N TYR A 162 17.07 21.13 -5.90
CA TYR A 162 15.68 20.66 -5.82
C TYR A 162 15.36 19.94 -4.50
N GLY A 163 16.37 19.40 -3.81
CA GLY A 163 16.20 18.72 -2.53
C GLY A 163 16.02 19.72 -1.38
N ASP A 164 14.87 19.69 -0.71
CA ASP A 164 14.59 20.59 0.43
C ASP A 164 13.92 19.81 1.57
N PRO A 165 14.70 19.40 2.59
CA PRO A 165 14.16 18.63 3.70
C PRO A 165 13.08 19.36 4.49
N ALA A 166 13.26 20.66 4.72
CA ALA A 166 12.35 21.46 5.53
C ALA A 166 10.98 21.63 4.83
N ARG A 167 10.98 21.88 3.52
CA ARG A 167 9.72 21.99 2.75
C ARG A 167 9.04 20.64 2.56
N THR A 168 9.80 19.56 2.35
CA THR A 168 9.24 18.22 2.29
C THR A 168 8.59 17.83 3.62
N ALA A 169 9.28 18.07 4.75
CA ALA A 169 8.72 17.82 6.08
C ALA A 169 7.47 18.67 6.36
N PHE A 170 7.48 19.95 5.96
CA PHE A 170 6.33 20.85 6.11
C PHE A 170 5.09 20.28 5.40
N VAL A 171 5.22 19.81 4.16
CA VAL A 171 4.08 19.21 3.44
C VAL A 171 3.57 17.97 4.17
N ILE A 172 4.46 17.06 4.56
CA ILE A 172 4.03 15.83 5.24
C ILE A 172 3.27 16.13 6.54
N GLN A 173 3.75 17.10 7.32
CA GLN A 173 3.12 17.49 8.59
C GLN A 173 1.76 18.19 8.43
N ASN A 174 1.51 18.84 7.30
CA ASN A 174 0.26 19.58 7.05
C ASN A 174 -0.80 18.73 6.32
N TRP A 175 -0.42 17.59 5.72
CA TRP A 175 -1.34 16.64 5.09
C TRP A 175 -1.10 15.20 5.59
N PRO A 176 -1.19 14.94 6.90
CA PRO A 176 -0.85 13.65 7.49
C PRO A 176 -1.79 12.50 7.07
N ASP A 177 -3.02 12.82 6.63
CA ASP A 177 -3.99 11.83 6.15
C ASP A 177 -3.67 11.32 4.74
N THR A 178 -2.88 12.08 3.97
CA THR A 178 -2.45 11.72 2.60
C THR A 178 -0.97 11.30 2.56
N CYS A 179 -0.11 12.03 3.28
CA CYS A 179 1.35 11.90 3.21
C CYS A 179 1.87 10.88 4.23
N VAL A 180 2.35 9.73 3.77
CA VAL A 180 2.78 8.61 4.62
C VAL A 180 4.30 8.47 4.77
N GLY A 181 5.09 9.27 4.06
CA GLY A 181 6.55 9.20 4.14
C GLY A 181 7.28 10.09 3.15
N VAL A 182 8.59 9.93 3.08
CA VAL A 182 9.45 10.58 2.08
C VAL A 182 9.89 9.58 1.02
N LYS A 183 9.91 9.98 -0.25
CA LYS A 183 10.50 9.18 -1.34
C LYS A 183 11.86 9.74 -1.75
N VAL A 184 12.78 8.83 -2.05
CA VAL A 184 13.98 9.11 -2.85
C VAL A 184 14.26 7.95 -3.81
N ARG A 185 14.87 8.24 -4.97
CA ARG A 185 15.37 7.23 -5.90
C ARG A 185 16.90 7.26 -5.95
N GLN A 186 17.52 6.16 -5.55
CA GLN A 186 18.96 5.98 -5.40
C GLN A 186 19.53 5.11 -6.51
N GLY A 187 19.56 5.68 -7.72
CA GLY A 187 20.23 5.13 -8.89
C GLY A 187 20.98 6.24 -9.62
N LYS A 188 22.06 5.89 -10.34
CA LYS A 188 22.94 6.89 -11.00
C LYS A 188 22.18 7.83 -11.94
N HIS A 189 21.15 7.33 -12.62
CA HIS A 189 20.34 8.16 -13.50
C HIS A 189 19.54 9.23 -12.73
N GLN A 190 19.17 8.97 -11.48
CA GLN A 190 18.35 9.86 -10.67
C GLN A 190 19.20 10.86 -9.87
N VAL A 191 20.36 10.43 -9.38
CA VAL A 191 21.19 11.23 -8.46
C VAL A 191 22.45 11.81 -9.11
N GLY A 192 22.79 11.43 -10.34
CA GLY A 192 24.05 11.81 -10.98
C GLY A 192 25.25 11.35 -10.15
N ASP A 193 26.16 12.29 -9.85
CA ASP A 193 27.37 12.02 -9.06
C ASP A 193 27.20 12.33 -7.55
N ASN A 194 25.96 12.53 -7.08
CA ASN A 194 25.69 12.93 -5.70
C ASN A 194 25.73 11.76 -4.67
N GLY A 195 25.90 10.52 -5.13
CA GLY A 195 25.94 9.33 -4.27
C GLY A 195 24.73 9.27 -3.33
N VAL A 196 24.97 8.98 -2.04
CA VAL A 196 23.91 8.88 -1.02
C VAL A 196 23.39 10.23 -0.49
N GLN A 197 23.91 11.37 -0.96
CA GLN A 197 23.51 12.69 -0.45
C GLN A 197 22.00 12.96 -0.55
N PRO A 198 21.29 12.59 -1.64
CA PRO A 198 19.84 12.70 -1.70
C PRO A 198 19.08 11.89 -0.64
N LEU A 199 19.61 10.73 -0.23
CA LEU A 199 19.00 9.91 0.82
C LEU A 199 19.19 10.57 2.19
N ARG A 200 20.34 11.19 2.45
CA ARG A 200 20.56 11.94 3.70
C ARG A 200 19.57 13.10 3.83
N LEU A 201 19.32 13.83 2.74
CA LEU A 201 18.27 14.87 2.70
C LEU A 201 16.88 14.28 2.96
N ALA A 202 16.58 13.11 2.39
CA ALA A 202 15.30 12.43 2.62
C ALA A 202 15.14 11.96 4.07
N ILE A 203 16.21 11.46 4.69
CA ILE A 203 16.24 11.06 6.10
C ILE A 203 16.02 12.29 7.00
N GLU A 204 16.70 13.40 6.73
CA GLU A 204 16.50 14.66 7.48
C GLU A 204 15.03 15.10 7.45
N ALA A 205 14.39 15.07 6.28
CA ALA A 205 12.98 15.40 6.12
C ALA A 205 12.07 14.42 6.90
N ALA A 206 12.38 13.13 6.81
CA ALA A 206 11.62 12.06 7.44
C ALA A 206 11.75 12.07 8.96
N GLU A 207 12.92 12.42 9.51
CA GLU A 207 13.11 12.65 10.95
C GLU A 207 12.29 13.83 11.46
N ALA A 208 12.33 14.96 10.74
CA ALA A 208 11.54 16.14 11.09
C ALA A 208 10.03 15.84 11.07
N ALA A 209 9.55 15.07 10.09
CA ALA A 209 8.14 14.70 9.96
C ALA A 209 7.74 13.44 10.76
N ARG A 210 8.70 12.69 11.33
CA ARG A 210 8.50 11.42 12.06
C ARG A 210 7.81 10.33 11.22
N VAL A 211 8.28 10.17 9.99
CA VAL A 211 7.76 9.20 9.01
C VAL A 211 8.90 8.36 8.42
N PRO A 212 8.60 7.24 7.74
CA PRO A 212 9.62 6.45 7.05
C PRO A 212 10.08 7.10 5.73
N VAL A 213 11.21 6.61 5.22
CA VAL A 213 11.68 6.86 3.84
C VAL A 213 11.48 5.61 3.00
N MET A 214 10.90 5.75 1.80
CA MET A 214 10.93 4.72 0.77
C MET A 214 12.04 5.01 -0.26
N VAL A 215 13.03 4.11 -0.32
CA VAL A 215 14.22 4.22 -1.16
C VAL A 215 14.11 3.25 -2.33
N HIS A 216 14.04 3.79 -3.55
CA HIS A 216 14.26 2.99 -4.76
C HIS A 216 15.74 2.70 -4.87
N ILE A 217 16.13 1.42 -4.88
CA ILE A 217 17.52 1.02 -5.12
C ILE A 217 17.71 0.84 -6.62
N GLY A 218 18.82 1.35 -7.16
CA GLY A 218 19.11 1.30 -8.58
C GLY A 218 20.61 1.24 -8.86
N ALA A 219 20.96 0.85 -10.08
CA ALA A 219 22.36 0.71 -10.48
C ALA A 219 23.15 2.02 -10.34
N GLY A 220 24.41 1.90 -9.89
CA GLY A 220 25.39 2.97 -9.86
C GLY A 220 25.44 3.77 -8.55
N VAL A 221 24.64 3.40 -7.55
CA VAL A 221 24.85 3.77 -6.14
C VAL A 221 24.99 2.46 -5.36
N PRO A 222 26.15 2.17 -4.73
CA PRO A 222 26.36 0.88 -4.08
C PRO A 222 25.30 0.60 -3.02
N LEU A 223 24.60 -0.54 -3.14
CA LEU A 223 23.55 -0.93 -2.20
C LEU A 223 24.02 -0.95 -0.73
N PRO A 224 25.23 -1.43 -0.38
CA PRO A 224 25.75 -1.33 0.99
C PRO A 224 25.74 0.10 1.56
N ASP A 225 26.07 1.10 0.74
CA ASP A 225 26.12 2.50 1.17
C ASP A 225 24.70 3.04 1.38
N VAL A 226 23.76 2.67 0.51
CA VAL A 226 22.33 3.01 0.66
C VAL A 226 21.78 2.41 1.96
N LEU A 227 21.96 1.11 2.17
CA LEU A 227 21.43 0.40 3.34
C LEU A 227 22.05 0.89 4.66
N ALA A 228 23.31 1.35 4.65
CA ALA A 228 23.99 1.87 5.82
C ALA A 228 23.34 3.14 6.38
N GLU A 229 22.72 3.96 5.53
CA GLU A 229 22.02 5.18 5.93
C GLU A 229 20.58 4.90 6.42
N MET A 230 19.97 3.79 5.99
CA MET A 230 18.57 3.47 6.28
C MET A 230 18.34 3.06 7.74
N ARG A 231 17.18 3.48 8.28
CA ARG A 231 16.75 3.29 9.66
C ARG A 231 15.69 2.19 9.77
N ALA A 232 15.36 1.82 11.01
CA ALA A 232 14.22 0.96 11.28
C ALA A 232 12.92 1.57 10.72
N GLY A 233 12.14 0.80 9.98
CA GLY A 233 10.89 1.23 9.35
C GLY A 233 11.06 1.89 7.98
N ASP A 234 12.27 2.23 7.55
CA ASP A 234 12.52 2.66 6.17
C ASP A 234 12.34 1.48 5.20
N ILE A 235 11.92 1.76 3.97
CA ILE A 235 11.52 0.77 2.97
C ILE A 235 12.51 0.79 1.80
N ALA A 236 13.16 -0.33 1.52
CA ALA A 236 13.95 -0.55 0.31
C ALA A 236 13.07 -1.25 -0.73
N THR A 237 12.63 -0.51 -1.75
CA THR A 237 11.83 -1.06 -2.86
C THR A 237 12.72 -1.52 -4.01
N HIS A 238 12.21 -2.42 -4.85
CA HIS A 238 12.94 -3.08 -5.94
C HIS A 238 13.95 -4.11 -5.41
N CYS A 239 13.64 -4.75 -4.29
CA CYS A 239 14.57 -5.68 -3.64
C CYS A 239 14.97 -6.85 -4.54
N TYR A 240 14.15 -7.19 -5.55
CA TYR A 240 14.43 -8.24 -6.52
C TYR A 240 14.82 -7.73 -7.92
N GLN A 241 15.34 -6.51 -8.05
CA GLN A 241 15.86 -6.04 -9.33
C GLN A 241 17.03 -6.90 -9.84
N GLY A 242 17.10 -7.07 -11.17
CA GLY A 242 18.15 -7.85 -11.84
C GLY A 242 19.29 -7.02 -12.44
N VAL A 243 19.29 -5.70 -12.25
CA VAL A 243 20.24 -4.80 -12.93
C VAL A 243 21.09 -4.05 -11.91
N GLY A 244 22.41 -4.17 -12.05
CA GLY A 244 23.38 -3.42 -11.24
C GLY A 244 23.44 -3.87 -9.79
N ASP A 245 23.33 -2.90 -8.87
CA ASP A 245 23.52 -3.09 -7.43
C ASP A 245 22.26 -3.71 -6.79
N GLY A 246 22.18 -5.04 -6.80
CA GLY A 246 21.07 -5.83 -6.23
C GLY A 246 21.39 -6.51 -4.89
N ILE A 247 20.40 -7.18 -4.31
CA ILE A 247 20.56 -7.85 -3.01
C ILE A 247 21.35 -9.17 -3.09
N VAL A 248 21.46 -9.76 -4.28
CA VAL A 248 22.17 -11.02 -4.53
C VAL A 248 23.54 -10.72 -5.12
N GLY A 249 24.59 -11.24 -4.49
CA GLY A 249 25.97 -11.11 -4.92
C GLY A 249 26.31 -12.00 -6.11
N GLY A 250 27.55 -11.85 -6.63
CA GLY A 250 28.03 -12.65 -7.75
C GLY A 250 28.20 -14.15 -7.46
N ASP A 251 28.18 -14.54 -6.18
CA ASP A 251 28.18 -15.91 -5.68
C ASP A 251 26.77 -16.53 -5.61
N GLY A 252 25.72 -15.75 -5.90
CA GLY A 252 24.32 -16.20 -5.82
C GLY A 252 23.74 -16.13 -4.41
N GLU A 253 24.50 -15.62 -3.44
CA GLU A 253 24.05 -15.46 -2.06
C GLU A 253 23.52 -14.05 -1.80
N VAL A 254 22.60 -13.92 -0.85
CA VAL A 254 22.14 -12.59 -0.41
C VAL A 254 23.25 -11.94 0.41
N ILE A 255 23.65 -10.72 0.03
CA ILE A 255 24.81 -10.06 0.63
C ILE A 255 24.59 -9.78 2.14
N PRO A 256 25.64 -9.82 2.99
CA PRO A 256 25.50 -9.64 4.44
C PRO A 256 24.80 -8.35 4.86
N GLN A 257 25.03 -7.25 4.13
CA GLN A 257 24.49 -5.93 4.44
C GLN A 257 22.96 -5.88 4.34
N VAL A 258 22.37 -6.72 3.48
CA VAL A 258 20.91 -6.86 3.35
C VAL A 258 20.33 -7.52 4.61
N TRP A 259 20.99 -8.55 5.13
CA TRP A 259 20.62 -9.18 6.40
C TRP A 259 20.79 -8.24 7.59
N ASP A 260 21.89 -7.48 7.63
CA ASP A 260 22.11 -6.48 8.68
C ASP A 260 21.04 -5.38 8.64
N ALA A 261 20.67 -4.90 7.45
CA ALA A 261 19.61 -3.91 7.28
C ALA A 261 18.25 -4.45 7.73
N ARG A 262 17.89 -5.67 7.32
CA ARG A 262 16.67 -6.35 7.80
C ARG A 262 16.66 -6.49 9.32
N LYS A 263 17.78 -6.91 9.92
CA LYS A 263 17.91 -7.02 11.38
C LYS A 263 17.77 -5.68 12.09
N ARG A 264 18.21 -4.57 11.46
CA ARG A 264 17.95 -3.20 11.93
C ARG A 264 16.48 -2.79 11.80
N GLY A 265 15.68 -3.49 11.03
CA GLY A 265 14.26 -3.21 10.81
C GLY A 265 13.95 -2.51 9.49
N VAL A 266 14.86 -2.54 8.50
CA VAL A 266 14.55 -2.10 7.13
C VAL A 266 13.58 -3.09 6.50
N ILE A 267 12.54 -2.55 5.87
CA ILE A 267 11.49 -3.30 5.18
C ILE A 267 11.88 -3.44 3.71
N PHE A 268 11.76 -4.65 3.14
CA PHE A 268 12.06 -4.91 1.74
C PHE A 268 10.78 -5.08 0.95
N ASP A 269 10.57 -4.19 -0.01
CA ASP A 269 9.42 -4.14 -0.91
C ASP A 269 9.80 -4.61 -2.32
N ILE A 270 8.88 -5.31 -2.98
CA ILE A 270 9.11 -5.83 -4.34
C ILE A 270 9.19 -4.71 -5.36
N GLY A 271 8.19 -3.83 -5.47
CA GLY A 271 8.11 -2.79 -6.51
C GLY A 271 8.40 -3.33 -7.91
N HIS A 272 7.55 -4.16 -8.49
CA HIS A 272 7.88 -4.90 -9.72
C HIS A 272 8.32 -3.99 -10.89
N GLY A 273 7.57 -2.93 -11.20
CA GLY A 273 8.01 -1.81 -12.05
C GLY A 273 8.22 -2.11 -13.52
N GLY A 274 7.92 -3.33 -14.00
CA GLY A 274 8.16 -3.78 -15.37
C GLY A 274 9.64 -3.93 -15.77
N GLY A 275 10.57 -3.37 -14.99
CA GLY A 275 12.03 -3.51 -15.14
C GLY A 275 12.79 -3.73 -13.82
N SER A 276 12.08 -3.71 -12.69
CA SER A 276 12.67 -3.72 -11.34
C SER A 276 12.47 -5.06 -10.61
N PHE A 277 12.20 -6.13 -11.35
CA PHE A 277 12.04 -7.49 -10.85
C PHE A 277 12.66 -8.50 -11.80
N ASP A 278 13.43 -9.43 -11.24
CA ASP A 278 14.01 -10.57 -11.94
C ASP A 278 13.70 -11.88 -11.19
N PHE A 279 13.09 -12.83 -11.89
CA PHE A 279 12.71 -14.12 -11.31
C PHE A 279 13.91 -14.94 -10.81
N ASN A 280 15.09 -14.79 -11.39
CA ASN A 280 16.30 -15.47 -10.93
C ASN A 280 16.79 -14.87 -9.62
N VAL A 281 16.74 -13.53 -9.48
CA VAL A 281 17.05 -12.86 -8.22
C VAL A 281 16.06 -13.25 -7.14
N ALA A 282 14.75 -13.24 -7.45
CA ALA A 282 13.73 -13.68 -6.51
C ALA A 282 13.92 -15.16 -6.09
N ARG A 283 14.23 -16.06 -7.03
CA ARG A 283 14.53 -17.47 -6.72
C ARG A 283 15.77 -17.64 -5.84
N ALA A 284 16.86 -16.93 -6.14
CA ALA A 284 18.08 -16.97 -5.35
C ALA A 284 17.85 -16.44 -3.93
N ALA A 285 17.17 -15.30 -3.79
CA ALA A 285 16.80 -14.73 -2.51
C ALA A 285 15.93 -15.69 -1.68
N LEU A 286 14.90 -16.30 -2.29
CA LEU A 286 14.07 -17.29 -1.61
C LEU A 286 14.86 -18.55 -1.20
N ALA A 287 15.79 -19.03 -2.03
CA ALA A 287 16.67 -20.15 -1.69
C ALA A 287 17.60 -19.84 -0.51
N ASN A 288 18.00 -18.58 -0.37
CA ASN A 288 18.74 -18.04 0.78
C ASN A 288 17.84 -17.79 2.01
N GLY A 289 16.54 -18.04 1.93
CA GLY A 289 15.57 -17.75 3.00
C GLY A 289 15.16 -16.28 3.10
N PHE A 290 15.55 -15.43 2.14
CA PHE A 290 15.20 -14.02 2.10
C PHE A 290 13.90 -13.80 1.31
N ARG A 291 12.79 -13.59 2.03
CA ARG A 291 11.49 -13.21 1.46
C ARG A 291 11.31 -11.70 1.55
N ALA A 292 10.77 -11.03 0.53
CA ALA A 292 10.30 -9.65 0.65
C ALA A 292 9.22 -9.53 1.73
N ASP A 293 9.19 -8.40 2.41
CA ASP A 293 8.21 -8.10 3.47
C ASP A 293 6.89 -7.61 2.87
N VAL A 294 6.96 -6.88 1.75
CA VAL A 294 5.80 -6.33 1.04
C VAL A 294 5.87 -6.68 -0.45
N ILE A 295 4.69 -6.93 -1.03
CA ILE A 295 4.52 -7.13 -2.47
C ILE A 295 3.81 -5.88 -3.00
N SER A 296 4.46 -5.16 -3.90
CA SER A 296 3.93 -3.96 -4.54
C SER A 296 4.25 -3.98 -6.03
N THR A 297 3.54 -3.14 -6.80
CA THR A 297 3.58 -3.24 -8.26
C THR A 297 4.57 -2.31 -8.93
N ASP A 298 4.83 -1.13 -8.37
CA ASP A 298 5.39 0.01 -9.12
C ASP A 298 4.67 0.18 -10.47
N ILE A 299 3.33 0.18 -10.43
CA ILE A 299 2.51 0.35 -11.62
C ILE A 299 2.58 1.80 -12.11
N HIS A 300 2.83 1.97 -13.41
CA HIS A 300 2.99 3.26 -14.06
C HIS A 300 2.78 3.14 -15.58
N ALA A 301 2.81 4.27 -16.29
CA ALA A 301 2.46 4.36 -17.71
C ALA A 301 3.29 3.45 -18.65
N HIS A 302 4.49 3.04 -18.22
CA HIS A 302 5.39 2.16 -18.97
C HIS A 302 5.36 0.68 -18.50
N SER A 303 4.72 0.38 -17.37
CA SER A 303 4.58 -0.98 -16.83
C SER A 303 3.16 -1.54 -16.93
N ILE A 304 2.13 -0.69 -17.07
CA ILE A 304 0.70 -1.08 -17.03
C ILE A 304 0.26 -2.11 -18.10
N HIS A 305 0.98 -2.21 -19.22
CA HIS A 305 0.70 -3.20 -20.26
C HIS A 305 1.66 -4.39 -20.25
N ARG A 306 2.52 -4.49 -19.23
CA ARG A 306 3.48 -5.58 -19.03
C ARG A 306 2.99 -6.51 -17.93
N THR A 307 3.79 -7.50 -17.55
CA THR A 307 3.49 -8.55 -16.56
C THR A 307 3.33 -8.05 -15.12
N VAL A 308 3.05 -6.76 -14.93
CA VAL A 308 2.75 -6.15 -13.64
C VAL A 308 1.23 -6.11 -13.51
N TYR A 309 0.69 -7.01 -12.70
CA TYR A 309 -0.71 -7.00 -12.29
C TYR A 309 -0.74 -6.75 -10.78
N SER A 310 -1.56 -5.79 -10.34
CA SER A 310 -2.02 -5.73 -8.95
C SER A 310 -3.13 -6.73 -8.74
#